data_AF-A0A7J7SMG0-F1
#
_entry.id   AF-A0A7J7SMG0-F1
#
_cell.length_a   1.000
_cell.length_b   1.000
_cell.length_c   1.000
_cell.angle_alpha   90.00
_cell.angle_beta   90.00
_cell.angle_gamma   90.00
#
_symmetry.space_group_name_H-M   'P 1'
#
loop_
_entity.id
_entity.type
_entity.pdbx_description
1 polymer ?
#
loop_
_entity_poly.entity_id
_entity_poly.type
_entity_poly.pdbx_seq_one_letter_code
_entity_poly.pdbx_strand_id
1 'polypeptide(L)'
;MEALLLGAGLLLGAYVLLYYNLVKAPPCGGGGSLRGRTAVVTGISSCGQTREPFNLLLRVNHIGPFLLTHLLLPRLKACTPSRVVVVASAAHRRGRLDFARLDRPVVGWQQELRAYADSKLANVLFARELATQLEGTGVTCYAAHPGPVNSDLFLRHVPGWLRPLLHPLAWLVLRTPGGGAQTPLYCALQEGIEPLSGRYFANCRVEEVPPAARDDRAAHRLWEASKRLAGLGLGEDAKSDEDPHPEDSGTPSSRSSPHPEEPPVSEPHPSPQSSPDLSKVTHRIWVKAAPEPQAS
;
A
#
# COMPACT_ATOMS: atom_id res chain seq x y z
N MET A 1 -41.12 28.49 17.45
CA MET A 1 -40.91 27.05 17.21
C MET A 1 -40.94 26.71 15.73
N GLU A 2 -41.91 27.20 14.95
CA GLU A 2 -42.09 26.82 13.54
C GLU A 2 -40.92 27.18 12.62
N ALA A 3 -40.31 28.35 12.77
CA ALA A 3 -39.13 28.75 11.99
C ALA A 3 -37.91 27.82 12.23
N LEU A 4 -37.80 27.26 13.44
CA LEU A 4 -36.74 26.32 13.82
C LEU A 4 -36.97 24.94 13.18
N LEU A 5 -38.22 24.50 13.11
CA LEU A 5 -38.64 23.26 12.43
C LEU A 5 -38.46 23.36 10.91
N LEU A 6 -38.83 24.50 10.31
CA LEU A 6 -38.60 24.75 8.88
C LEU A 6 -37.12 24.83 8.53
N GLY A 7 -36.31 25.48 9.37
CA GLY A 7 -34.85 25.51 9.22
C GLY A 7 -34.22 24.11 9.32
N ALA A 8 -34.66 23.29 10.28
CA ALA A 8 -34.21 21.91 10.41
C ALA A 8 -34.65 21.04 9.22
N GLY A 9 -35.86 21.23 8.70
CA GLY A 9 -36.38 20.52 7.53
C GLY A 9 -35.63 20.87 6.24
N LEU A 10 -35.30 22.14 6.02
CA LEU A 10 -34.50 22.58 4.87
C LEU A 10 -33.06 22.10 4.95
N LEU A 11 -32.45 22.13 6.14
CA LEU A 11 -31.13 21.55 6.37
C LEU A 11 -31.14 20.04 6.12
N LEU A 12 -32.15 19.32 6.59
CA LEU A 12 -32.30 17.88 6.35
C LEU A 12 -32.53 17.59 4.86
N GLY A 13 -33.35 18.38 4.17
CA GLY A 13 -33.62 18.24 2.73
C GLY A 13 -32.39 18.52 1.86
N ALA A 14 -31.70 19.63 2.12
CA ALA A 14 -30.42 19.95 1.47
C ALA A 14 -29.37 18.88 1.77
N TYR A 15 -29.34 18.37 3.00
CA TYR A 15 -28.46 17.28 3.42
C TYR A 15 -28.76 15.97 2.69
N VAL A 16 -30.03 15.55 2.58
CA VAL A 16 -30.42 14.35 1.83
C VAL A 16 -30.04 14.49 0.37
N LEU A 17 -30.26 15.66 -0.24
CA LEU A 17 -29.82 15.95 -1.61
C LEU A 17 -28.29 15.88 -1.74
N LEU A 18 -27.53 16.50 -0.84
CA LEU A 18 -26.07 16.45 -0.85
C LEU A 18 -25.57 15.01 -0.63
N TYR A 19 -26.17 14.27 0.29
CA TYR A 19 -25.79 12.92 0.61
C TYR A 19 -26.06 11.97 -0.56
N TYR A 20 -27.25 11.99 -1.15
CA TYR A 20 -27.59 11.11 -2.26
C TYR A 20 -26.90 11.49 -3.58
N ASN A 21 -26.53 12.75 -3.77
CA ASN A 21 -25.84 13.17 -5.01
C ASN A 21 -24.31 13.17 -4.89
N LEU A 22 -23.73 13.48 -3.73
CA LEU A 22 -22.27 13.59 -3.55
C LEU A 22 -21.66 12.41 -2.79
N VAL A 23 -22.40 11.78 -1.87
CA VAL A 23 -21.85 10.77 -0.94
C VAL A 23 -22.30 9.35 -1.29
N LYS A 24 -23.56 9.13 -1.63
CA LYS A 24 -24.11 7.85 -2.09
C LYS A 24 -24.13 7.84 -3.61
N ALA A 25 -22.94 7.69 -4.22
CA ALA A 25 -22.85 7.51 -5.66
C ALA A 25 -23.71 6.29 -6.07
N PRO A 26 -24.32 6.32 -7.27
CA PRO A 26 -25.13 5.21 -7.75
C PRO A 26 -24.33 3.91 -7.68
N PRO A 27 -24.99 2.80 -7.29
CA PRO A 27 -24.32 1.51 -7.22
C PRO A 27 -23.69 1.19 -8.57
N CYS A 28 -22.42 0.87 -8.56
CA CYS A 28 -21.72 0.52 -9.78
C CYS A 28 -22.29 -0.78 -10.34
N GLY A 29 -22.92 -0.70 -11.52
CA GLY A 29 -23.36 -1.86 -12.27
C GLY A 29 -22.27 -2.31 -13.24
N GLY A 30 -22.01 -3.61 -13.29
CA GLY A 30 -21.12 -4.22 -14.28
C GLY A 30 -21.38 -5.72 -14.35
N GLY A 31 -21.51 -6.28 -15.55
CA GLY A 31 -21.76 -7.71 -15.78
C GLY A 31 -20.50 -8.59 -15.63
N GLY A 32 -19.52 -8.16 -14.84
CA GLY A 32 -18.19 -8.77 -14.81
C GLY A 32 -18.15 -10.06 -13.98
N SER A 33 -17.66 -11.14 -14.60
CA SER A 33 -17.39 -12.42 -13.92
C SER A 33 -15.90 -12.53 -13.58
N LEU A 34 -15.58 -12.95 -12.35
CA LEU A 34 -14.22 -13.29 -11.90
C LEU A 34 -13.73 -14.58 -12.59
N ARG A 35 -13.40 -14.52 -13.88
CA ARG A 35 -12.83 -15.67 -14.60
C ARG A 35 -11.33 -15.86 -14.27
N GLY A 36 -10.95 -15.82 -12.99
CA GLY A 36 -9.60 -16.15 -12.50
C GLY A 36 -8.49 -15.09 -12.73
N ARG A 37 -8.84 -13.80 -12.89
CA ARG A 37 -7.96 -12.77 -13.51
C ARG A 37 -7.40 -11.67 -12.58
N THR A 38 -7.52 -11.80 -11.25
CA THR A 38 -7.35 -10.60 -10.40
C THR A 38 -6.53 -10.85 -9.13
N ALA A 39 -5.49 -10.05 -8.93
CA ALA A 39 -4.84 -9.87 -7.63
C ALA A 39 -5.25 -8.51 -7.04
N VAL A 40 -6.02 -8.56 -5.95
CA VAL A 40 -6.29 -7.38 -5.11
C VAL A 40 -5.22 -7.36 -4.03
N VAL A 41 -4.33 -6.37 -4.08
CA VAL A 41 -3.27 -6.23 -3.06
C VAL A 41 -3.59 -5.01 -2.21
N THR A 42 -4.08 -5.26 -0.99
CA THR A 42 -4.39 -4.16 -0.05
C THR A 42 -3.93 -4.50 1.36
N GLY A 43 -2.99 -3.71 1.86
CA GLY A 43 -2.82 -3.50 3.30
C GLY A 43 -3.58 -2.24 3.70
N ILE A 44 -4.50 -2.35 4.66
CA ILE A 44 -5.09 -1.20 5.34
C ILE A 44 -4.81 -1.40 6.83
N SER A 45 -3.87 -0.63 7.36
CA SER A 45 -3.68 -0.51 8.80
C SER A 45 -4.19 0.83 9.31
N SER A 46 -4.99 0.75 10.37
CA SER A 46 -5.24 1.85 11.27
C SER A 46 -4.09 1.96 12.26
N CYS A 47 -3.63 3.18 12.49
CA CYS A 47 -3.00 3.66 13.73
C CYS A 47 -2.96 2.62 14.88
N GLY A 48 -1.78 2.06 15.11
CA GLY A 48 -1.49 1.28 16.31
C GLY A 48 -0.70 2.15 17.29
N GLN A 49 -0.94 1.98 18.59
CA GLN A 49 -0.15 2.63 19.65
C GLN A 49 1.27 2.03 19.79
N THR A 50 1.68 1.14 18.88
CA THR A 50 3.01 0.57 18.85
C THR A 50 4.02 1.62 18.41
N ARG A 51 4.92 1.97 19.34
CA ARG A 51 6.07 2.84 19.09
C ARG A 51 7.14 2.05 18.34
N GLU A 52 6.91 1.86 17.05
CA GLU A 52 7.94 1.31 16.18
C GLU A 52 9.02 2.36 15.90
N PRO A 53 10.29 1.97 15.69
CA PRO A 53 11.36 2.89 15.32
C PRO A 53 11.24 3.39 13.87
N PHE A 54 10.15 3.07 13.18
CA PHE A 54 9.91 3.37 11.77
C PHE A 54 8.45 3.82 11.51
N ASN A 55 8.18 4.29 10.29
CA ASN A 55 6.84 4.69 9.87
C ASN A 55 5.93 3.48 9.64
N LEU A 56 5.27 2.99 10.70
CA LEU A 56 4.39 1.82 10.63
C LEU A 56 3.28 1.96 9.59
N LEU A 57 2.68 3.15 9.45
CA LEU A 57 1.60 3.39 8.49
C LEU A 57 2.09 3.23 7.05
N LEU A 58 3.25 3.81 6.72
CA LEU A 58 3.83 3.64 5.39
C LEU A 58 4.22 2.19 5.14
N ARG A 59 4.89 1.54 6.11
CA ARG A 59 5.34 0.16 5.93
C ARG A 59 4.19 -0.81 5.68
N VAL A 60 3.09 -0.67 6.42
CA VAL A 60 1.95 -1.59 6.25
C VAL A 60 1.07 -1.22 5.06
N ASN A 61 0.80 0.07 4.82
CA ASN A 61 -0.10 0.48 3.74
C ASN A 61 0.56 0.46 2.36
N HIS A 62 1.89 0.59 2.30
CA HIS A 62 2.64 0.73 1.06
C HIS A 62 3.75 -0.32 0.89
N ILE A 63 4.72 -0.42 1.82
CA ILE A 63 5.91 -1.29 1.62
C ILE A 63 5.56 -2.79 1.60
N GLY A 64 4.71 -3.26 2.52
CA GLY A 64 4.24 -4.64 2.52
C GLY A 64 3.52 -5.02 1.21
N PRO A 65 2.50 -4.25 0.79
CA PRO A 65 1.85 -4.40 -0.51
C PRO A 65 2.80 -4.31 -1.71
N PHE A 66 3.79 -3.41 -1.66
CA PHE A 66 4.81 -3.26 -2.69
C PHE A 66 5.63 -4.54 -2.85
N LEU A 67 6.13 -5.09 -1.74
CA LEU A 67 6.89 -6.35 -1.73
C LEU A 67 6.02 -7.52 -2.19
N LEU A 68 4.80 -7.64 -1.65
CA LEU A 68 3.86 -8.70 -2.04
C LEU A 68 3.57 -8.65 -3.54
N THR A 69 3.37 -7.46 -4.10
CA THR A 69 3.15 -7.29 -5.54
C THR A 69 4.36 -7.78 -6.33
N HIS A 70 5.58 -7.37 -5.95
CA HIS A 70 6.81 -7.80 -6.62
C HIS A 70 6.97 -9.33 -6.62
N LEU A 71 6.68 -9.99 -5.50
CA LEU A 71 6.75 -11.46 -5.40
C LEU A 71 5.71 -12.16 -6.29
N LEU A 72 4.55 -11.54 -6.52
CA LEU A 72 3.49 -12.08 -7.35
C LEU A 72 3.65 -11.74 -8.84
N LEU A 73 4.45 -10.73 -9.20
CA LEU A 73 4.61 -10.26 -10.58
C LEU A 73 4.94 -11.37 -11.59
N PRO A 74 5.87 -12.32 -11.33
CA PRO A 74 6.15 -13.39 -12.29
C PRO A 74 4.92 -14.24 -12.61
N ARG A 75 4.10 -14.55 -11.61
CA ARG A 75 2.87 -15.32 -11.80
C ARG A 75 1.78 -14.52 -12.49
N LEU A 76 1.66 -13.23 -12.19
CA LEU A 76 0.71 -12.35 -12.87
C LEU A 76 1.04 -12.20 -14.36
N LYS A 77 2.32 -12.11 -14.71
CA LYS A 77 2.79 -12.08 -16.11
C LYS A 77 2.57 -13.41 -16.84
N ALA A 78 2.66 -14.54 -16.15
CA ALA A 78 2.37 -15.86 -16.74
C ALA A 78 0.86 -16.10 -16.95
N CYS A 79 0.00 -15.47 -16.14
CA CYS A 79 -1.45 -15.64 -16.15
C CYS A 79 -2.17 -14.45 -16.79
N THR A 80 -1.62 -13.86 -17.86
CA THR A 80 -2.25 -12.72 -18.53
C THR A 80 -3.56 -13.13 -19.23
N PRO A 81 -4.60 -12.28 -19.22
CA PRO A 81 -4.65 -10.94 -18.64
C PRO A 81 -4.80 -10.96 -17.12
N SER A 82 -4.02 -10.13 -16.43
CA SER A 82 -4.02 -10.00 -14.98
C SER A 82 -4.16 -8.55 -14.53
N ARG A 83 -4.69 -8.33 -13.32
CA ARG A 83 -4.93 -6.99 -12.79
C ARG A 83 -4.46 -6.85 -11.35
N VAL A 84 -3.84 -5.72 -11.04
CA VAL A 84 -3.45 -5.29 -9.70
C VAL A 84 -4.29 -4.09 -9.27
N VAL A 85 -5.11 -4.26 -8.24
CA VAL A 85 -5.92 -3.16 -7.68
C VAL A 85 -5.32 -2.71 -6.35
N VAL A 86 -4.85 -1.46 -6.31
CA VAL A 86 -4.23 -0.84 -5.13
C VAL A 86 -5.24 0.08 -4.45
N VAL A 87 -5.57 -0.19 -3.19
CA VAL A 87 -6.53 0.66 -2.46
C VAL A 87 -5.88 1.93 -1.92
N ALA A 88 -6.38 3.06 -2.42
CA ALA A 88 -6.01 4.41 -2.06
C ALA A 88 -7.14 5.11 -1.26
N SER A 89 -7.02 6.41 -1.04
CA SER A 89 -8.00 7.21 -0.29
C SER A 89 -8.00 8.65 -0.78
N ALA A 90 -9.10 9.38 -0.60
CA ALA A 90 -9.14 10.84 -0.80
C ALA A 90 -8.07 11.59 0.02
N ALA A 91 -7.56 10.98 1.10
CA ALA A 91 -6.44 11.51 1.88
C ALA A 91 -5.17 11.77 1.04
N HIS A 92 -4.96 11.05 -0.07
CA HIS A 92 -3.80 11.25 -0.95
C HIS A 92 -3.64 12.69 -1.43
N ARG A 93 -4.75 13.45 -1.54
CA ARG A 93 -4.73 14.85 -1.99
C ARG A 93 -4.01 15.79 -1.02
N ARG A 94 -3.91 15.39 0.25
CA ARG A 94 -3.20 16.14 1.29
C ARG A 94 -1.80 15.59 1.57
N GLY A 95 -1.44 14.46 0.95
CA GLY A 95 -0.14 13.83 1.13
C GLY A 95 0.98 14.65 0.52
N ARG A 96 2.16 14.59 1.13
CA ARG A 96 3.42 15.19 0.67
C ARG A 96 4.56 14.25 1.02
N LEU A 97 5.11 13.58 0.02
CA LEU A 97 6.22 12.66 0.23
C LEU A 97 7.52 13.41 0.49
N ASP A 98 8.02 13.30 1.72
CA ASP A 98 9.39 13.66 2.08
C ASP A 98 10.27 12.40 2.05
N PHE A 99 10.98 12.21 0.94
CA PHE A 99 11.86 11.05 0.73
C PHE A 99 13.01 10.97 1.75
N ALA A 100 13.43 12.09 2.36
CA ALA A 100 14.48 12.09 3.38
C ALA A 100 13.97 11.62 4.76
N ARG A 101 12.65 11.61 4.95
CA ARG A 101 11.99 11.27 6.22
C ARG A 101 10.96 10.15 6.09
N LEU A 102 10.97 9.45 4.97
CA LEU A 102 9.92 8.54 4.55
C LEU A 102 9.62 7.44 5.58
N ASP A 103 10.67 6.84 6.15
CA ASP A 103 10.57 5.73 7.13
C ASP A 103 10.76 6.18 8.59
N ARG A 104 10.75 7.49 8.87
CA ARG A 104 10.92 7.97 10.25
C ARG A 104 9.72 7.62 11.15
N PRO A 105 9.94 7.38 12.45
CA PRO A 105 8.85 7.09 13.37
C PRO A 105 7.90 8.28 13.45
N VAL A 106 6.61 7.97 13.51
CA VAL A 106 5.53 8.95 13.53
C VAL A 106 4.89 8.91 14.91
N VAL A 107 4.88 10.05 15.60
CA VAL A 107 4.31 10.16 16.95
C VAL A 107 3.38 11.36 16.98
N GLY A 108 2.14 11.14 17.42
CA GLY A 108 1.15 12.19 17.61
C GLY A 108 0.09 12.20 16.50
N TRP A 109 -1.14 12.50 16.89
CA TRP A 109 -2.32 12.45 16.03
C TRP A 109 -2.18 13.25 14.72
N GLN A 110 -1.63 14.46 14.77
CA GLN A 110 -1.47 15.28 13.57
C GLN A 110 -0.47 14.69 12.59
N GLN A 111 0.63 14.14 13.10
CA GLN A 111 1.66 13.49 12.30
C GLN A 111 1.16 12.16 11.75
N GLU A 112 0.37 11.40 12.50
CA GLU A 112 -0.27 10.16 12.05
C GLU A 112 -1.25 10.39 10.90
N LEU A 113 -2.08 11.44 10.99
CA LEU A 113 -2.97 11.82 9.89
C LEU A 113 -2.19 12.20 8.62
N ARG A 114 -1.06 12.89 8.77
CA ARG A 114 -0.16 13.22 7.65
C ARG A 114 0.49 11.96 7.08
N ALA A 115 1.06 11.09 7.92
CA ALA A 115 1.67 9.84 7.51
C ALA A 115 0.67 8.91 6.81
N TYR A 116 -0.59 8.90 7.25
CA TYR A 116 -1.66 8.20 6.55
C TYR A 116 -1.91 8.80 5.16
N ALA A 117 -2.06 10.13 5.06
CA ALA A 117 -2.21 10.82 3.78
C ALA A 117 -1.03 10.56 2.83
N ASP A 118 0.19 10.59 3.34
CA ASP A 118 1.43 10.29 2.62
C ASP A 118 1.44 8.84 2.13
N SER A 119 1.05 7.88 2.97
CA SER A 119 0.93 6.46 2.56
C SER A 119 -0.11 6.25 1.45
N LYS A 120 -1.18 7.06 1.43
CA LYS A 120 -2.20 6.99 0.39
C LYS A 120 -1.80 7.70 -0.89
N LEU A 121 -0.96 8.73 -0.81
CA LEU A 121 -0.26 9.29 -1.96
C LEU A 121 0.74 8.30 -2.56
N ALA A 122 1.51 7.61 -1.70
CA ALA A 122 2.44 6.57 -2.12
C ALA A 122 1.72 5.45 -2.90
N ASN A 123 0.52 5.04 -2.49
CA ASN A 123 -0.27 4.05 -3.20
C ASN A 123 -0.71 4.51 -4.61
N VAL A 124 -1.04 5.79 -4.79
CA VAL A 124 -1.41 6.33 -6.13
C VAL A 124 -0.19 6.38 -7.04
N LEU A 125 0.93 6.90 -6.54
CA LEU A 125 2.19 6.95 -7.29
C LEU A 125 2.73 5.55 -7.60
N PHE A 126 2.55 4.60 -6.70
CA PHE A 126 2.89 3.19 -6.92
C PHE A 126 2.10 2.58 -8.06
N ALA A 127 0.77 2.77 -8.08
CA ALA A 127 -0.05 2.23 -9.17
C ALA A 127 0.35 2.82 -10.53
N ARG A 128 0.74 4.10 -10.55
CA ARG A 128 1.23 4.80 -11.74
C ARG A 128 2.57 4.25 -12.24
N GLU A 129 3.56 4.13 -11.35
CA GLU A 129 4.86 3.56 -11.71
C GLU A 129 4.71 2.10 -12.12
N LEU A 130 3.97 1.30 -11.34
CA LEU A 130 3.74 -0.11 -11.65
C LEU A 130 3.09 -0.30 -13.01
N ALA A 131 2.12 0.55 -13.38
CA ALA A 131 1.52 0.51 -14.71
C ALA A 131 2.55 0.75 -15.82
N THR A 132 3.44 1.73 -15.62
CA THR A 132 4.53 2.03 -16.57
C THR A 132 5.49 0.84 -16.71
N GLN A 133 5.87 0.22 -15.59
CA GLN A 133 6.75 -0.96 -15.57
C GLN A 133 6.11 -2.23 -16.18
N LEU A 134 4.77 -2.26 -16.29
CA LEU A 134 4.01 -3.40 -16.81
C LEU A 134 3.49 -3.19 -18.23
N GLU A 135 3.83 -2.08 -18.89
CA GLU A 135 3.47 -1.85 -20.29
C GLU A 135 3.95 -3.01 -21.18
N GLY A 136 3.06 -3.46 -22.08
CA GLY A 136 3.33 -4.60 -22.97
C GLY A 136 3.28 -5.99 -22.31
N THR A 137 3.16 -6.08 -20.97
CA THR A 137 3.13 -7.39 -20.29
C THR A 137 1.75 -8.02 -20.17
N GLY A 138 0.68 -7.32 -20.57
CA GLY A 138 -0.71 -7.79 -20.41
C GLY A 138 -1.23 -7.73 -18.96
N VAL A 139 -0.46 -7.16 -18.04
CA VAL A 139 -0.87 -6.91 -16.65
C VAL A 139 -1.21 -5.42 -16.48
N THR A 140 -2.37 -5.11 -15.91
CA THR A 140 -2.81 -3.72 -15.67
C THR A 140 -2.85 -3.39 -14.19
N CYS A 141 -2.70 -2.12 -13.83
CA CYS A 141 -2.77 -1.66 -12.45
C CYS A 141 -3.71 -0.46 -12.29
N TYR A 142 -4.48 -0.41 -11.20
CA TYR A 142 -5.37 0.71 -10.89
C TYR A 142 -5.30 1.10 -9.42
N ALA A 143 -5.34 2.41 -9.14
CA ALA A 143 -5.54 2.91 -7.79
C ALA A 143 -7.05 3.12 -7.54
N ALA A 144 -7.63 2.47 -6.54
CA ALA A 144 -9.07 2.52 -6.26
C ALA A 144 -9.36 3.21 -4.92
N HIS A 145 -10.27 4.17 -4.93
CA HIS A 145 -10.83 4.79 -3.74
C HIS A 145 -12.19 4.19 -3.39
N PRO A 146 -12.35 3.58 -2.21
CA PRO A 146 -13.62 2.97 -1.80
C PRO A 146 -14.71 4.01 -1.45
N GLY A 147 -14.43 5.32 -1.52
CA GLY A 147 -15.31 6.34 -0.98
C GLY A 147 -15.14 6.51 0.54
N PRO A 148 -15.93 7.39 1.17
CA PRO A 148 -15.92 7.58 2.62
C PRO A 148 -16.64 6.37 3.25
N VAL A 149 -15.92 5.29 3.56
CA VAL A 149 -16.52 4.07 4.15
C VAL A 149 -16.57 4.18 5.67
N ASN A 150 -17.58 3.59 6.30
CA ASN A 150 -17.72 3.54 7.76
C ASN A 150 -16.74 2.52 8.32
N SER A 151 -15.46 2.83 8.17
CA SER A 151 -14.38 2.04 8.73
C SER A 151 -14.07 2.56 10.12
N ASP A 152 -13.98 1.65 11.09
CA ASP A 152 -13.57 1.92 12.48
C ASP A 152 -12.28 2.74 12.62
N LEU A 153 -11.50 2.88 11.54
CA LEU A 153 -10.37 3.80 11.37
C LEU A 153 -10.61 5.21 11.92
N PHE A 154 -11.78 5.81 11.69
CA PHE A 154 -12.06 7.19 12.15
C PHE A 154 -12.59 7.24 13.59
N LEU A 155 -13.39 6.25 14.00
CA LEU A 155 -14.08 6.24 15.30
C LEU A 155 -13.20 5.71 16.45
N ARG A 156 -12.10 5.01 16.14
CA ARG A 156 -11.20 4.42 17.14
C ARG A 156 -10.52 5.47 18.05
N HIS A 157 -10.23 6.66 17.53
CA HIS A 157 -9.61 7.76 18.29
C HIS A 157 -10.60 8.74 18.92
N VAL A 158 -11.88 8.60 18.61
CA VAL A 158 -12.91 9.42 19.24
C VAL A 158 -13.04 8.97 20.70
N PRO A 159 -12.98 9.90 21.68
CA PRO A 159 -13.20 9.57 23.09
C PRO A 159 -14.50 8.80 23.26
N GLY A 160 -14.50 7.72 24.05
CA GLY A 160 -15.63 6.78 24.15
C GLY A 160 -16.98 7.44 24.45
N TRP A 161 -16.98 8.55 25.19
CA TRP A 161 -18.16 9.34 25.52
C TRP A 161 -18.73 10.15 24.35
N LEU A 162 -17.90 10.48 23.35
CA LEU A 162 -18.28 11.23 22.15
C LEU A 162 -18.70 10.28 21.01
N ARG A 163 -18.37 8.99 21.11
CA ARG A 163 -18.76 7.95 20.14
C ARG A 163 -20.27 7.82 19.95
N PRO A 164 -21.14 7.71 20.98
CA PRO A 164 -22.59 7.58 20.75
C PRO A 164 -23.22 8.81 20.09
N LEU A 165 -22.62 10.00 20.26
CA LEU A 165 -23.05 11.24 19.62
C LEU A 165 -22.61 11.32 18.15
N LEU A 166 -21.38 10.89 17.84
CA LEU A 166 -20.82 10.93 16.50
C LEU A 166 -21.16 9.71 15.64
N HIS A 167 -21.56 8.59 16.24
CA HIS A 167 -21.94 7.36 15.55
C HIS A 167 -23.12 7.53 14.58
N PRO A 168 -24.25 8.20 14.93
CA PRO A 168 -25.31 8.46 13.96
C PRO A 168 -24.85 9.37 12.83
N LEU A 169 -24.00 10.38 13.10
CA LEU A 169 -23.45 11.26 12.07
C LEU A 169 -22.47 10.52 11.14
N ALA A 170 -21.65 9.62 11.70
CA ALA A 170 -20.74 8.75 10.98
C ALA A 170 -21.50 7.73 10.12
N TRP A 171 -22.53 7.06 10.67
CA TRP A 171 -23.41 6.16 9.92
C TRP A 171 -24.12 6.87 8.76
N LEU A 172 -24.46 8.15 8.95
CA LEU A 172 -25.14 8.96 7.95
C LEU A 172 -24.20 9.48 6.85
N VAL A 173 -22.90 9.69 7.11
CA VAL A 173 -21.93 10.20 6.12
C VAL A 173 -21.11 9.08 5.46
N LEU A 174 -20.97 7.95 6.14
CA LEU A 174 -20.06 6.90 5.74
C LEU A 174 -20.79 5.76 5.02
N ARG A 175 -20.26 5.30 3.89
CA ARG A 175 -20.77 4.19 3.09
C ARG A 175 -20.67 2.86 3.85
N THR A 176 -21.61 1.97 3.54
CA THR A 176 -21.51 0.57 3.96
C THR A 176 -20.26 -0.09 3.37
N PRO A 177 -19.72 -1.15 4.00
CA PRO A 177 -18.61 -1.92 3.44
C PRO A 177 -18.89 -2.41 2.00
N GLY A 178 -20.14 -2.80 1.71
CA GLY A 178 -20.58 -3.16 0.36
C GLY A 178 -20.47 -2.00 -0.65
N GLY A 179 -20.88 -0.78 -0.26
CA GLY A 179 -20.66 0.43 -1.07
C GLY A 179 -19.18 0.79 -1.23
N GLY A 180 -18.37 0.50 -0.21
CA GLY A 180 -16.92 0.65 -0.23
C GLY A 180 -16.21 -0.27 -1.23
N ALA A 181 -16.70 -1.51 -1.35
CA ALA A 181 -16.13 -2.50 -2.24
C ALA A 181 -16.40 -2.22 -3.73
N GLN A 182 -17.38 -1.37 -4.06
CA GLN A 182 -17.80 -1.16 -5.45
C GLN A 182 -16.69 -0.67 -6.37
N THR A 183 -15.91 0.32 -5.96
CA THR A 183 -14.84 0.85 -6.83
C THR A 183 -13.68 -0.14 -7.01
N PRO A 184 -13.15 -0.78 -5.94
CA PRO A 184 -12.20 -1.87 -6.10
C PRO A 184 -12.72 -3.03 -6.97
N LEU A 185 -13.98 -3.44 -6.79
CA LEU A 185 -14.61 -4.48 -7.61
C LEU A 185 -14.76 -4.03 -9.05
N TYR A 186 -15.14 -2.79 -9.31
CA TYR A 186 -15.21 -2.24 -10.67
C TYR A 186 -13.84 -2.34 -11.36
N CYS A 187 -12.76 -1.90 -10.72
CA CYS A 187 -11.41 -2.04 -11.28
C CYS A 187 -11.02 -3.51 -11.49
N ALA A 188 -11.46 -4.41 -10.62
CA ALA A 188 -11.20 -5.84 -10.72
C ALA A 188 -11.98 -6.54 -11.85
N LEU A 189 -13.19 -6.07 -12.18
CA LEU A 189 -14.17 -6.81 -12.97
C LEU A 189 -14.51 -6.17 -14.31
N GLN A 190 -14.47 -4.84 -14.42
CA GLN A 190 -14.96 -4.13 -15.60
C GLN A 190 -14.04 -4.40 -16.79
N GLU A 191 -14.60 -4.81 -17.93
CA GLU A 191 -13.85 -4.96 -19.18
C GLU A 191 -13.76 -3.61 -19.92
N GLY A 192 -12.70 -3.40 -20.70
CA GLY A 192 -12.47 -2.19 -21.49
C GLY A 192 -11.77 -1.04 -20.76
N ILE A 193 -11.40 -1.22 -19.48
CA ILE A 193 -10.64 -0.24 -18.71
C ILE A 193 -9.13 -0.43 -18.82
N GLU A 194 -8.65 -1.43 -19.56
CA GLU A 194 -7.23 -1.74 -19.75
C GLU A 194 -6.39 -0.54 -20.21
N PRO A 195 -6.86 0.34 -21.13
CA PRO A 195 -6.13 1.55 -21.53
C PRO A 195 -5.98 2.58 -20.40
N LEU A 196 -6.71 2.42 -19.29
CA LEU A 196 -6.72 3.31 -18.12
C LEU A 196 -5.77 2.81 -17.01
N SER A 197 -4.86 1.89 -17.33
CA SER A 197 -3.82 1.44 -16.39
C SER A 197 -3.04 2.63 -15.82
N GLY A 198 -2.72 2.58 -14.53
CA GLY A 198 -2.04 3.63 -13.77
C GLY A 198 -2.94 4.77 -13.32
N ARG A 199 -4.24 4.75 -13.62
CA ARG A 199 -5.19 5.79 -13.23
C ARG A 199 -5.81 5.55 -11.86
N TYR A 200 -6.31 6.64 -11.29
CA TYR A 200 -7.05 6.66 -10.03
C TYR A 200 -8.56 6.62 -10.30
N PHE A 201 -9.24 5.70 -9.63
CA PHE A 201 -10.68 5.50 -9.73
C PHE A 201 -11.36 5.84 -8.42
N ALA A 202 -12.45 6.59 -8.51
CA ALA A 202 -13.38 6.85 -7.43
C ALA A 202 -14.80 6.78 -7.98
N ASN A 203 -15.73 6.21 -7.21
CA ASN A 203 -17.12 6.02 -7.67
C ASN A 203 -17.21 5.33 -9.04
N CYS A 204 -16.33 4.34 -9.26
CA CYS A 204 -16.25 3.56 -10.50
C CYS A 204 -16.01 4.37 -11.77
N ARG A 205 -15.39 5.55 -11.64
CA ARG A 205 -14.96 6.40 -12.74
C ARG A 205 -13.53 6.86 -12.51
N VAL A 206 -12.83 7.17 -13.59
CA VAL A 206 -11.52 7.82 -13.49
C VAL A 206 -11.74 9.21 -12.90
N GLU A 207 -10.98 9.53 -11.86
CA GLU A 207 -10.99 10.85 -11.25
C GLU A 207 -9.63 11.51 -11.40
N GLU A 208 -9.66 12.82 -11.60
CA GLU A 208 -8.47 13.64 -11.69
C GLU A 208 -7.78 13.79 -10.34
N VAL A 209 -6.49 13.44 -10.29
CA VAL A 209 -5.65 13.57 -9.09
C VAL A 209 -4.81 14.84 -9.11
N PRO A 210 -4.37 15.39 -7.96
CA PRO A 210 -3.52 16.57 -7.91
C PRO A 210 -2.18 16.37 -8.63
N PRO A 211 -1.46 17.46 -9.02
CA PRO A 211 -0.16 17.36 -9.70
C PRO A 211 0.86 16.49 -8.97
N ALA A 212 0.90 16.55 -7.63
CA ALA A 212 1.81 15.73 -6.82
C ALA A 212 1.57 14.22 -6.98
N ALA A 213 0.37 13.80 -7.38
CA ALA A 213 0.03 12.40 -7.65
C ALA A 213 0.17 12.00 -9.13
N ARG A 214 0.54 12.95 -10.01
CA ARG A 214 0.85 12.71 -11.44
C ARG A 214 2.34 12.87 -11.74
N ASP A 215 3.17 13.12 -10.73
CA ASP A 215 4.60 13.36 -10.90
C ASP A 215 5.35 12.02 -11.09
N ASP A 216 5.74 11.75 -12.33
CA ASP A 216 6.51 10.54 -12.72
C ASP A 216 7.87 10.46 -12.04
N ARG A 217 8.53 11.61 -11.81
CA ARG A 217 9.83 11.64 -11.12
C ARG A 217 9.65 11.26 -9.65
N ALA A 218 8.59 11.76 -9.01
CA ALA A 218 8.27 11.36 -7.65
C ALA A 218 7.87 9.88 -7.55
N ALA A 219 7.12 9.37 -8.53
CA ALA A 219 6.73 7.96 -8.60
C ALA A 219 7.96 7.03 -8.71
N HIS A 220 8.88 7.35 -9.62
CA HIS A 220 10.11 6.59 -9.78
C HIS A 220 11.01 6.68 -8.53
N ARG A 221 11.16 7.86 -7.92
CA ARG A 221 11.92 8.02 -6.66
C ARG A 221 11.31 7.21 -5.52
N LEU A 222 9.98 7.16 -5.43
CA LEU A 222 9.27 6.34 -4.45
C LEU A 222 9.54 4.86 -4.70
N TRP A 223 9.50 4.43 -5.95
CA TRP A 223 9.78 3.05 -6.34
C TRP A 223 11.17 2.59 -5.88
N GLU A 224 12.22 3.36 -6.16
CA GLU A 224 13.57 3.06 -5.72
C GLU A 224 13.70 3.05 -4.19
N ALA A 225 13.07 4.01 -3.51
CA ALA A 225 13.03 4.02 -2.05
C ALA A 225 12.31 2.77 -1.48
N SER A 226 11.20 2.37 -2.09
CA SER A 226 10.42 1.21 -1.69
C SER A 226 11.14 -0.10 -1.96
N LYS A 227 11.89 -0.25 -3.06
CA LYS A 227 12.78 -1.40 -3.28
C LYS A 227 13.80 -1.55 -2.16
N ARG A 228 14.46 -0.44 -1.77
CA ARG A 228 15.43 -0.44 -0.67
C ARG A 228 14.79 -0.82 0.66
N LEU A 229 13.66 -0.22 1.00
CA LEU A 229 12.93 -0.51 2.24
C LEU A 229 12.35 -1.93 2.29
N ALA A 230 12.01 -2.50 1.12
CA ALA A 230 11.54 -3.87 0.98
C ALA A 230 12.67 -4.92 0.91
N GLY A 231 13.94 -4.49 0.88
CA GLY A 231 15.09 -5.39 0.77
C GLY A 231 15.31 -6.00 -0.63
N LEU A 232 14.69 -5.45 -1.68
CA LEU A 232 14.78 -5.95 -3.05
C LEU A 232 16.01 -5.43 -3.83
N GLY A 233 16.86 -4.60 -3.22
CA GLY A 233 17.95 -3.88 -3.90
C GLY A 233 19.37 -4.39 -3.66
N LEU A 234 19.58 -5.61 -3.15
CA LEU A 234 20.92 -6.11 -2.77
C LEU A 234 21.29 -7.46 -3.42
N GLY A 235 20.58 -7.92 -4.45
CA GLY A 235 20.68 -9.30 -4.94
C GLY A 235 21.16 -9.53 -6.37
N GLU A 236 21.12 -8.53 -7.26
CA GLU A 236 21.28 -8.79 -8.71
C GLU A 236 22.52 -8.12 -9.35
N ASP A 237 23.20 -7.20 -8.65
CA ASP A 237 24.34 -6.45 -9.22
C ASP A 237 25.70 -6.74 -8.52
N ALA A 238 25.77 -7.72 -7.60
CA ALA A 238 26.98 -8.04 -6.83
C ALA A 238 27.75 -9.28 -7.36
N LYS A 239 27.57 -9.67 -8.63
CA LYS A 239 28.31 -10.77 -9.28
C LYS A 239 28.75 -10.39 -10.69
N SER A 240 29.68 -9.46 -10.79
CA SER A 240 30.63 -9.36 -11.89
C SER A 240 31.59 -8.24 -11.54
N ASP A 241 32.70 -8.60 -10.92
CA ASP A 241 34.00 -7.92 -10.98
C ASP A 241 34.96 -8.79 -10.15
N GLU A 242 35.16 -10.04 -10.62
CA GLU A 242 36.39 -10.77 -10.32
C GLU A 242 37.44 -10.27 -11.31
N ASP A 243 38.29 -9.36 -10.86
CA ASP A 243 39.50 -8.97 -11.59
C ASP A 243 40.53 -10.12 -11.53
N PRO A 244 41.10 -10.56 -12.66
CA PRO A 244 42.21 -11.50 -12.65
C PRO A 244 43.53 -10.77 -12.38
N HIS A 245 44.31 -11.34 -11.45
CA HIS A 245 45.70 -11.02 -11.18
C HIS A 245 46.58 -10.95 -12.44
N PRO A 246 47.66 -10.15 -12.39
CA PRO A 246 48.95 -10.62 -12.89
C PRO A 246 50.06 -10.56 -11.83
N GLU A 247 50.87 -11.63 -11.80
CA GLU A 247 52.26 -11.70 -11.29
C GLU A 247 53.15 -10.74 -12.13
N ASP A 248 54.35 -10.23 -11.79
CA ASP A 248 55.44 -10.60 -10.88
C ASP A 248 56.44 -9.39 -10.75
N SER A 249 57.34 -9.47 -9.76
CA SER A 249 58.76 -9.03 -9.74
C SER A 249 59.21 -7.83 -8.85
N GLY A 250 60.10 -8.14 -7.89
CA GLY A 250 61.22 -7.26 -7.48
C GLY A 250 61.33 -6.83 -6.00
N THR A 251 62.13 -7.52 -5.18
CA THR A 251 62.60 -7.18 -3.80
C THR A 251 63.92 -6.35 -3.79
N PRO A 252 64.62 -6.02 -2.67
CA PRO A 252 64.25 -5.63 -1.28
C PRO A 252 65.10 -4.46 -0.66
N SER A 253 64.64 -3.82 0.44
CA SER A 253 65.44 -3.22 1.55
C SER A 253 64.55 -2.36 2.46
N SER A 254 64.73 -2.14 3.77
CA SER A 254 65.49 -2.73 4.88
C SER A 254 65.12 -1.92 6.15
N ARG A 255 65.13 -2.55 7.35
CA ARG A 255 65.19 -1.95 8.73
C ARG A 255 63.94 -1.16 9.20
N SER A 256 63.46 -1.20 10.44
CA SER A 256 63.94 -1.68 11.75
C SER A 256 62.77 -1.62 12.77
N SER A 257 62.66 -2.58 13.69
CA SER A 257 61.79 -2.58 14.89
C SER A 257 62.35 -1.64 16.00
N PRO A 258 61.66 -1.34 17.15
CA PRO A 258 61.12 -2.33 18.11
C PRO A 258 59.76 -2.02 18.78
N HIS A 259 59.15 -3.10 19.31
CA HIS A 259 58.05 -3.18 20.28
C HIS A 259 58.39 -2.52 21.65
N PRO A 260 57.39 -2.24 22.52
CA PRO A 260 57.05 -3.21 23.57
C PRO A 260 55.55 -3.33 23.96
N GLU A 261 55.21 -4.56 24.39
CA GLU A 261 54.33 -4.96 25.51
C GLU A 261 52.80 -4.80 25.45
N GLU A 262 52.15 -5.95 25.27
CA GLU A 262 50.82 -6.35 25.79
C GLU A 262 50.98 -6.87 27.25
N PRO A 263 49.92 -7.01 28.09
CA PRO A 263 49.03 -8.19 28.01
C PRO A 263 47.60 -7.95 28.59
N PRO A 264 46.79 -8.98 28.92
CA PRO A 264 45.68 -9.46 28.10
C PRO A 264 44.32 -9.29 28.83
N VAL A 265 43.20 -9.60 28.16
CA VAL A 265 42.09 -10.40 28.72
C VAL A 265 41.06 -10.69 27.62
N SER A 266 40.81 -11.99 27.52
CA SER A 266 39.82 -12.77 26.77
C SER A 266 38.37 -12.30 26.88
N GLU A 267 37.62 -12.35 25.77
CA GLU A 267 36.37 -13.14 25.65
C GLU A 267 35.91 -13.27 24.18
N PRO A 268 35.23 -14.37 23.79
CA PRO A 268 35.11 -14.82 22.41
C PRO A 268 33.95 -14.19 21.60
N HIS A 269 34.21 -14.00 20.31
CA HIS A 269 33.21 -13.75 19.28
C HIS A 269 32.20 -14.92 19.15
N PRO A 270 30.88 -14.66 19.05
CA PRO A 270 29.95 -15.68 18.59
C PRO A 270 29.94 -15.73 17.04
N SER A 271 30.19 -16.92 16.51
CA SER A 271 29.97 -17.27 15.11
C SER A 271 28.49 -17.13 14.71
N PRO A 272 28.18 -16.94 13.41
CA PRO A 272 26.82 -16.64 12.97
C PRO A 272 25.92 -17.86 13.13
N GLN A 273 24.86 -17.72 13.92
CA GLN A 273 23.83 -18.74 14.04
C GLN A 273 23.04 -18.85 12.74
N SER A 274 22.85 -20.11 12.35
CA SER A 274 22.06 -20.64 11.24
C SER A 274 20.75 -19.89 10.96
N SER A 275 20.52 -19.63 9.68
CA SER A 275 19.27 -19.24 9.05
C SER A 275 18.06 -20.07 9.53
N PRO A 276 16.91 -19.44 9.85
CA PRO A 276 15.71 -20.17 10.21
C PRO A 276 15.11 -20.88 8.98
N ASP A 277 14.95 -22.19 9.11
CA ASP A 277 14.29 -23.09 8.17
C ASP A 277 12.80 -22.72 8.01
N LEU A 278 12.46 -22.06 6.90
CA LEU A 278 11.12 -21.58 6.55
C LEU A 278 10.16 -22.71 6.13
N SER A 279 10.60 -23.97 6.09
CA SER A 279 9.77 -25.12 5.69
C SER A 279 8.70 -25.52 6.72
N LYS A 280 8.73 -24.96 7.94
CA LYS A 280 7.81 -25.33 9.04
C LYS A 280 6.60 -24.40 9.22
N VAL A 281 6.43 -23.36 8.41
CA VAL A 281 5.33 -22.38 8.56
C VAL A 281 4.08 -22.73 7.73
N THR A 282 4.13 -23.75 6.86
CA THR A 282 2.96 -24.17 6.06
C THR A 282 2.18 -25.30 6.73
N HIS A 283 1.43 -24.99 7.79
CA HIS A 283 0.33 -25.86 8.19
C HIS A 283 -0.92 -25.56 7.36
N ARG A 284 -1.39 -26.62 6.69
CA ARG A 284 -2.49 -26.69 5.73
C ARG A 284 -3.79 -26.08 6.27
N ILE A 285 -4.32 -25.08 5.55
CA ILE A 285 -5.72 -24.66 5.68
C ILE A 285 -6.55 -25.65 4.86
N TRP A 286 -7.39 -26.45 5.52
CA TRP A 286 -8.35 -27.32 4.86
C TRP A 286 -9.57 -26.50 4.42
N VAL A 287 -9.72 -26.30 3.11
CA VAL A 287 -10.95 -25.77 2.51
C VAL A 287 -11.87 -26.96 2.22
N LYS A 288 -13.00 -27.02 2.92
CA LYS A 288 -14.05 -28.00 2.67
C LYS A 288 -14.86 -27.52 1.45
N ALA A 289 -14.55 -28.04 0.28
CA ALA A 289 -15.38 -27.88 -0.91
C ALA A 289 -16.55 -28.88 -0.84
N ALA A 290 -17.77 -28.40 -1.03
CA ALA A 290 -18.92 -29.25 -1.37
C ALA A 290 -19.61 -28.65 -2.62
N PRO A 291 -19.99 -29.49 -3.59
CA PRO A 291 -20.45 -29.05 -4.91
C PRO A 291 -21.97 -28.81 -4.97
N GLU A 292 -22.36 -27.79 -5.72
CA GLU A 292 -23.61 -27.80 -6.52
C GLU A 292 -23.25 -28.23 -7.96
N PRO A 293 -24.19 -28.56 -8.87
CA PRO A 293 -25.66 -28.51 -8.79
C PRO A 293 -26.36 -29.77 -9.38
N GLN A 294 -27.70 -29.80 -9.39
CA GLN A 294 -28.42 -29.98 -10.66
C GLN A 294 -29.91 -29.62 -10.55
N ALA A 295 -30.36 -29.01 -11.64
CA ALA A 295 -31.73 -28.62 -11.92
C ALA A 295 -32.61 -29.81 -12.32
N SER A 296 -33.90 -29.70 -11.99
CA SER A 296 -35.04 -30.15 -12.79
C SER A 296 -36.28 -29.41 -12.31
#